data_AF-A0A210R3V7-F1
#
_entry.id   AF-A0A210R3V7-F1
#
_cell.length_a   1.000
_cell.length_b   1.000
_cell.length_c   1.000
_cell.angle_alpha   90.00
_cell.angle_beta   90.00
_cell.angle_gamma   90.00
#
_symmetry.space_group_name_H-M   'P 1'
#
loop_
_entity.id
_entity.type
_entity.pdbx_description
1 polymer ?
#
loop_
_entity_poly.entity_id
_entity_poly.type
_entity_poly.pdbx_seq_one_letter_code
_entity_poly.pdbx_strand_id
1 'polypeptide(L)'
;MAAKSEKDPPNFVHQNAILCETIMKEQRHQILYTNFSVNPYKKIHALSGKPNSKHDTEEGEEDTHFKKVIARANQEPVKKYSFPQTEAQEYGWITQPLIDQDRSDKRINFFRQNTAITKYMDAAWRVKEQTENMN
;
A
#
# COMPACT_ATOMS: atom_id res chain seq x y z
N MET A 1 12.16 -57.26 35.30
CA MET A 1 12.74 -56.03 34.74
C MET A 1 13.61 -56.44 33.56
N ALA A 2 13.34 -55.95 32.35
CA ALA A 2 14.09 -56.37 31.16
C ALA A 2 15.55 -55.88 31.24
N ALA A 3 16.51 -56.79 31.03
CA ALA A 3 17.93 -56.48 31.03
C ALA A 3 18.26 -55.48 29.91
N LYS A 4 18.91 -54.36 30.25
CA LYS A 4 19.45 -53.43 29.25
C LYS A 4 20.65 -54.10 28.58
N SER A 5 20.54 -54.38 27.28
CA SER A 5 21.67 -54.79 26.46
C SER A 5 22.72 -53.68 26.42
N GLU A 6 24.00 -54.02 26.53
CA GLU A 6 25.08 -53.08 26.29
C GLU A 6 25.00 -52.57 24.85
N LYS A 7 25.07 -51.25 24.67
CA LYS A 7 24.99 -50.62 23.35
C LYS A 7 26.40 -50.56 22.77
N ASP A 8 26.53 -51.02 21.53
CA ASP A 8 27.76 -50.90 20.77
C ASP A 8 28.24 -49.44 20.71
N PRO A 9 29.57 -49.21 20.69
CA PRO A 9 30.14 -47.87 20.63
C PRO A 9 29.63 -47.13 19.38
N PRO A 10 29.28 -45.84 19.49
CA PRO A 10 28.68 -45.11 18.38
C PRO A 10 29.65 -44.99 17.20
N ASN A 11 29.20 -45.45 16.03
CA ASN A 11 29.96 -45.30 14.79
C ASN A 11 29.78 -43.88 14.25
N PHE A 12 30.85 -43.07 14.35
CA PHE A 12 30.87 -41.69 13.90
C PHE A 12 30.56 -41.52 12.41
N VAL A 13 30.95 -42.47 11.56
CA VAL A 13 30.67 -42.42 10.11
C VAL A 13 29.16 -42.55 9.87
N HIS A 14 28.50 -43.44 10.61
CA HIS A 14 27.06 -43.66 10.49
C HIS A 14 26.26 -42.48 11.05
N GLN A 15 26.70 -41.89 12.16
CA GLN A 15 26.10 -40.67 12.69
C GLN A 15 26.20 -39.49 11.72
N ASN A 16 27.35 -39.34 11.06
CA ASN A 16 27.54 -38.29 10.08
C ASN A 16 26.67 -38.50 8.83
N ALA A 17 26.48 -39.75 8.39
CA ALA A 17 25.57 -40.09 7.31
C ALA A 17 24.11 -39.74 7.64
N ILE A 18 23.67 -40.05 8.86
CA ILE A 18 22.34 -39.68 9.36
C ILE A 18 22.19 -38.15 9.37
N LEU A 19 23.21 -37.43 9.86
CA LEU A 19 23.19 -35.97 9.93
C LEU A 19 23.07 -35.32 8.55
N CYS A 20 23.85 -35.79 7.58
CA CYS A 20 23.76 -35.34 6.19
C CYS A 20 22.37 -35.62 5.59
N GLU A 21 21.80 -36.81 5.83
CA GLU A 21 20.46 -37.16 5.35
C GLU A 21 19.39 -36.24 5.97
N THR A 22 19.48 -35.94 7.27
CA THR A 22 18.55 -35.01 7.94
C THR A 22 18.65 -33.61 7.36
N ILE A 23 19.86 -33.08 7.16
CA ILE A 23 20.07 -31.75 6.56
C ILE A 23 19.49 -31.71 5.14
N MET A 24 19.71 -32.75 4.33
CA MET A 24 19.16 -32.83 2.99
C MET A 24 17.62 -32.90 2.99
N LYS A 25 17.01 -33.58 3.96
CA LYS A 25 15.54 -33.64 4.10
C LYS A 25 14.97 -32.29 4.54
N GLU A 26 15.62 -31.59 5.46
CA GLU A 26 15.23 -30.26 5.92
C GLU A 26 15.33 -29.24 4.79
N GLN A 27 16.46 -29.18 4.08
CA GLN A 27 16.69 -28.27 2.96
C GLN A 27 15.71 -28.51 1.81
N ARG A 28 15.32 -29.77 1.56
CA ARG A 28 14.36 -30.11 0.49
C ARG A 28 12.97 -29.51 0.72
N HIS A 29 12.58 -29.30 1.97
CA HIS A 29 11.28 -28.72 2.34
C HIS A 29 11.40 -27.26 2.80
N GLN A 30 12.61 -26.71 2.85
CA GLN A 30 12.83 -25.33 3.25
C GLN A 30 12.43 -24.39 2.11
N ILE A 31 11.29 -23.73 2.26
CA ILE A 31 10.87 -22.65 1.36
C ILE A 31 11.57 -21.37 1.82
N LEU A 32 12.72 -21.07 1.21
CA LEU A 32 13.41 -19.80 1.44
C LEU A 32 12.85 -18.73 0.48
N TYR A 33 12.09 -17.78 1.02
CA TYR A 33 11.74 -16.58 0.26
C TYR A 33 12.97 -15.67 0.25
N THR A 34 13.68 -15.62 -0.87
CA THR A 34 14.84 -14.74 -1.05
C THR A 34 14.45 -13.35 -1.55
N ASN A 35 13.30 -13.27 -2.21
CA ASN A 35 12.79 -12.05 -2.81
C ASN A 35 11.61 -11.54 -1.97
N PHE A 36 11.83 -10.45 -1.24
CA PHE A 36 10.78 -9.79 -0.46
C PHE A 36 10.29 -8.57 -1.23
N SER A 37 9.05 -8.62 -1.69
CA SER A 37 8.36 -7.44 -2.21
C SER A 37 7.37 -6.92 -1.17
N VAL A 38 7.34 -5.62 -0.99
CA VAL A 38 6.35 -4.95 -0.15
C VAL A 38 4.95 -5.20 -0.73
N ASN A 39 3.98 -5.61 0.11
CA ASN A 39 2.60 -5.87 -0.32
C ASN A 39 1.91 -4.56 -0.75
N PRO A 40 1.57 -4.37 -2.03
CA PRO A 40 1.00 -3.12 -2.52
C PRO A 40 -0.45 -2.88 -2.07
N TYR A 41 -1.13 -3.90 -1.56
CA TYR A 41 -2.52 -3.81 -1.09
C TYR A 41 -2.63 -3.52 0.41
N LYS A 42 -1.50 -3.49 1.12
CA LYS A 42 -1.45 -3.18 2.55
C LYS A 42 -0.87 -1.78 2.73
N LYS A 43 -1.56 -0.94 3.51
CA LYS A 43 -1.09 0.42 3.82
C LYS A 43 0.20 0.33 4.64
N ILE A 44 1.31 0.78 4.07
CA ILE A 44 2.59 0.87 4.78
C ILE A 44 2.62 2.25 5.43
N HIS A 45 2.72 2.27 6.75
CA HIS A 45 3.10 3.49 7.44
C HIS A 45 4.60 3.64 7.27
N ALA A 46 5.02 4.45 6.30
CA ALA A 46 6.41 4.86 6.22
C ALA A 46 6.73 5.61 7.52
N LEU A 47 7.46 4.95 8.43
CA LEU A 47 8.19 5.63 9.47
C LEU A 47 9.22 6.49 8.74
N SER A 48 8.94 7.78 8.61
CA SER A 48 9.92 8.70 8.06
C SER A 48 11.18 8.59 8.92
N GLY A 49 12.32 8.35 8.26
CA GLY A 49 13.62 8.48 8.90
C GLY A 49 13.76 9.86 9.54
N LYS A 50 14.83 10.06 10.31
CA LYS A 50 15.09 11.37 10.91
C LYS A 50 15.16 12.42 9.79
N PRO A 51 14.58 13.64 9.96
CA PRO A 51 14.47 14.64 8.89
C PRO A 51 15.79 14.99 8.17
N ASN A 52 16.92 14.78 8.83
CA ASN A 52 18.27 15.07 8.32
C ASN A 52 19.09 13.80 8.02
N SER A 53 18.49 12.61 8.04
CA SER A 53 19.17 11.34 7.75
C SER A 53 19.32 11.16 6.25
N LYS A 54 20.50 11.44 5.71
CA LYS A 54 20.80 11.24 4.28
C LYS A 54 21.02 9.77 3.91
N HIS A 55 21.52 8.98 4.86
CA HIS A 55 21.84 7.56 4.69
C HIS A 55 20.62 6.70 4.34
N ASP A 56 19.43 7.05 4.83
CA ASP A 56 18.20 6.27 4.56
C ASP A 56 17.66 6.48 3.13
N THR A 57 18.15 7.49 2.39
CA THR A 57 17.57 7.90 1.11
C THR A 57 18.54 7.77 -0.07
N GLU A 58 19.86 7.76 0.14
CA GLU A 58 20.86 7.92 -0.94
C GLU A 58 21.48 6.62 -1.49
N GLU A 59 21.46 5.49 -0.77
CA GLU A 59 22.32 4.33 -1.11
C GLU A 59 21.65 3.20 -1.92
N GLY A 60 20.36 3.30 -2.25
CA GLY A 60 19.63 2.24 -2.95
C GLY A 60 19.34 2.55 -4.42
N GLU A 61 19.72 1.64 -5.32
CA GLU A 61 19.23 1.68 -6.70
C GLU A 61 17.70 1.49 -6.71
N GLU A 62 16.98 2.34 -7.44
CA GLU A 62 15.52 2.36 -7.38
C GLU A 62 14.92 1.06 -7.95
N ASP A 63 14.15 0.33 -7.15
CA ASP A 63 13.46 -0.87 -7.63
C ASP A 63 12.39 -0.51 -8.67
N THR A 64 12.73 -0.72 -9.95
CA THR A 64 11.85 -0.46 -11.09
C THR A 64 10.59 -1.32 -11.06
N HIS A 65 10.62 -2.51 -10.46
CA HIS A 65 9.45 -3.37 -10.29
C HIS A 65 8.49 -2.76 -9.28
N PHE A 66 8.99 -2.36 -8.10
CA PHE A 66 8.19 -1.70 -7.09
C PHE A 66 7.53 -0.41 -7.61
N LYS A 67 8.29 0.43 -8.34
CA LYS A 67 7.73 1.63 -8.99
C LYS A 67 6.57 1.31 -9.93
N LYS A 68 6.71 0.28 -10.78
CA LYS A 68 5.64 -0.17 -11.69
C LYS A 68 4.43 -0.68 -10.94
N VAL A 69 4.63 -1.41 -9.85
CA VAL A 69 3.55 -1.94 -9.01
C VAL A 69 2.77 -0.80 -8.36
N ILE A 70 3.44 0.18 -7.76
CA ILE A 70 2.79 1.35 -7.14
C ILE A 70 2.08 2.20 -8.19
N ALA A 71 2.73 2.45 -9.33
CA ALA A 71 2.11 3.18 -10.44
C ALA A 71 0.82 2.50 -10.92
N ARG A 72 0.85 1.16 -11.08
CA ARG A 72 -0.33 0.37 -11.46
C ARG A 72 -1.41 0.35 -10.38
N ALA A 73 -1.02 0.35 -9.10
CA ALA A 73 -1.98 0.37 -7.99
C ALA A 73 -2.75 1.70 -7.92
N ASN A 74 -2.09 2.81 -8.26
CA ASN A 74 -2.67 4.15 -8.26
C ASN A 74 -3.41 4.51 -9.57
N GLN A 75 -3.42 3.64 -10.58
CA GLN A 75 -4.18 3.87 -11.81
C GLN A 75 -5.69 3.82 -11.55
N GLU A 76 -6.43 4.65 -12.30
CA GLU A 76 -7.89 4.61 -12.33
C GLU A 76 -8.40 3.22 -12.74
N PRO A 77 -9.54 2.74 -12.19
CA PRO A 77 -10.09 1.43 -12.52
C PRO A 77 -10.26 1.19 -14.02
N VAL A 78 -10.73 2.19 -14.77
CA VAL A 78 -10.96 2.14 -16.23
C VAL A 78 -9.67 1.92 -17.03
N LYS A 79 -8.52 2.37 -16.50
CA LYS A 79 -7.20 2.15 -17.13
C LYS A 79 -6.62 0.78 -16.76
N LYS A 80 -7.08 0.18 -15.65
CA LYS A 80 -6.54 -1.06 -15.08
C LYS A 80 -7.29 -2.31 -15.56
N TYR A 81 -8.59 -2.22 -15.77
CA TYR A 81 -9.46 -3.32 -16.17
C TYR A 81 -10.30 -2.94 -17.38
N SER A 82 -10.67 -3.91 -18.22
CA SER A 82 -11.56 -3.69 -19.37
C SER A 82 -13.02 -3.52 -18.95
N PHE A 83 -13.41 -4.11 -17.81
CA PHE A 83 -14.77 -4.10 -17.29
C PHE A 83 -14.75 -3.84 -15.78
N PRO A 84 -15.81 -3.23 -15.21
CA PRO A 84 -15.93 -3.02 -13.77
C PRO A 84 -15.86 -4.35 -13.04
N GLN A 85 -15.10 -4.39 -11.95
CA GLN A 85 -14.90 -5.61 -11.15
C GLN A 85 -15.87 -5.68 -9.96
N THR A 86 -16.49 -4.55 -9.59
CA THR A 86 -17.44 -4.45 -8.48
C THR A 86 -18.59 -3.53 -8.87
N GLU A 87 -19.76 -3.72 -8.25
CA GLU A 87 -20.94 -2.90 -8.47
C GLU A 87 -20.67 -1.41 -8.20
N ALA A 88 -19.85 -1.11 -7.18
CA ALA A 88 -19.46 0.27 -6.89
C ALA A 88 -18.65 0.92 -8.03
N GLN A 89 -17.89 0.14 -8.80
CA GLN A 89 -17.16 0.64 -9.97
C GLN A 89 -18.09 0.91 -11.15
N GLU A 90 -19.25 0.26 -11.26
CA GLU A 90 -20.18 0.45 -12.38
C GLU A 90 -20.70 1.89 -12.46
N TYR A 91 -21.09 2.48 -11.32
CA TYR A 91 -21.62 3.84 -11.25
C TYR A 91 -20.66 4.92 -11.78
N GLY A 92 -19.34 4.67 -11.68
CA GLY A 92 -18.29 5.60 -12.11
C GLY A 92 -17.46 5.08 -13.27
N TRP A 93 -17.88 4.02 -13.95
CA TRP A 93 -17.07 3.40 -15.00
C TRP A 93 -16.98 4.27 -16.25
N ILE A 94 -18.09 4.89 -16.63
CA ILE A 94 -18.19 5.81 -17.78
C ILE A 94 -18.45 7.21 -17.20
N THR A 95 -17.36 7.96 -16.99
CA THR A 95 -17.43 9.32 -16.42
C THR A 95 -17.63 10.40 -17.49
N GLN A 96 -17.44 10.07 -18.76
CA GLN A 96 -17.63 11.01 -19.85
C GLN A 96 -19.12 11.31 -20.01
N PRO A 97 -19.52 12.59 -19.95
CA PRO A 97 -20.92 12.95 -20.12
C PRO A 97 -21.36 12.64 -21.55
N LEU A 98 -22.63 12.24 -21.71
CA LEU A 98 -23.20 11.96 -23.04
C LEU A 98 -23.26 13.22 -23.92
N ILE A 99 -23.35 14.39 -23.29
CA ILE A 99 -23.38 15.69 -23.95
C ILE A 99 -22.26 16.52 -23.34
N ASP A 100 -21.39 17.05 -24.20
CA ASP A 100 -20.37 18.00 -23.78
C ASP A 100 -21.05 19.28 -23.28
N GLN A 101 -21.07 19.46 -21.96
CA GLN A 101 -21.62 20.65 -21.33
C GLN A 101 -20.52 21.69 -21.14
N ASP A 102 -20.66 22.83 -21.81
CA ASP A 102 -19.86 24.00 -21.50
C ASP A 102 -20.27 24.57 -20.14
N ARG A 103 -19.45 24.31 -19.11
CA ARG A 103 -19.67 24.83 -17.75
C ARG A 103 -19.45 26.34 -17.63
N SER A 104 -18.89 26.97 -18.66
CA SER A 104 -18.68 28.43 -18.70
C SER A 104 -19.91 29.20 -19.17
N ASP A 105 -20.87 28.53 -19.83
CA ASP A 105 -22.10 29.19 -20.31
C ASP A 105 -23.01 29.57 -19.15
N LYS A 106 -23.05 30.88 -18.85
CA LYS A 106 -23.87 31.46 -17.77
C LYS A 106 -25.38 31.44 -18.06
N ARG A 107 -25.79 31.17 -19.30
CA ARG A 107 -27.22 31.08 -19.66
C ARG A 107 -27.86 29.80 -19.15
N ILE A 108 -27.05 28.75 -18.99
CA ILE A 108 -27.50 27.41 -18.59
C ILE A 108 -27.00 27.08 -17.18
N ASN A 109 -25.83 27.59 -16.79
CA ASN A 109 -25.20 27.29 -15.52
C ASN A 109 -25.40 28.42 -14.48
N PHE A 110 -26.32 28.19 -13.53
CA PHE A 110 -26.63 29.12 -12.44
C PHE A 110 -25.99 28.69 -11.11
N PHE A 111 -24.67 28.49 -11.11
CA PHE A 111 -23.96 28.15 -9.88
C PHE A 111 -24.02 29.30 -8.88
N ARG A 112 -24.16 28.99 -7.58
CA ARG A 112 -24.04 30.01 -6.53
C ARG A 112 -22.61 30.54 -6.52
N GLN A 113 -22.46 31.86 -6.60
CA GLN A 113 -21.17 32.53 -6.58
C GLN A 113 -21.07 33.45 -5.38
N ASN A 114 -19.95 33.34 -4.66
CA ASN A 114 -19.69 34.21 -3.53
C ASN A 114 -19.12 35.54 -4.05
N THR A 115 -19.79 36.63 -3.69
CA THR A 115 -19.32 38.00 -3.93
C THR A 115 -18.32 38.42 -2.85
N ALA A 116 -17.65 39.56 -3.05
CA ALA A 116 -16.77 40.12 -2.03
C ALA A 116 -17.51 40.36 -0.69
N ILE A 117 -18.76 40.80 -0.77
CA ILE A 117 -19.61 41.06 0.40
C ILE A 117 -19.92 39.76 1.14
N THR A 118 -20.36 38.71 0.43
CA THR A 118 -20.68 37.43 1.07
C THR A 118 -19.42 36.78 1.66
N LYS A 119 -18.26 36.88 0.99
CA LYS A 119 -16.99 36.37 1.53
C LYS A 119 -16.56 37.12 2.79
N TYR A 120 -16.73 38.44 2.82
CA TYR A 120 -16.44 39.26 3.99
C TYR A 120 -17.33 38.88 5.17
N MET A 121 -18.64 38.77 4.95
CA MET A 121 -19.58 38.38 6.00
C MET A 121 -19.33 36.96 6.50
N ASP A 122 -19.01 36.00 5.61
CA ASP A 122 -18.61 34.64 6.00
C ASP A 122 -17.38 34.66 6.93
N ALA A 123 -16.38 35.51 6.63
CA ALA A 123 -15.20 35.64 7.47
C ALA A 123 -15.51 36.30 8.82
N ALA A 124 -16.32 37.36 8.81
CA ALA A 124 -16.76 38.04 10.02
C ALA A 124 -17.56 37.12 10.95
N TRP A 125 -18.46 36.30 10.40
CA TRP A 125 -19.21 35.30 11.16
C TRP A 125 -18.31 34.21 11.75
N ARG A 126 -17.34 33.67 11.00
CA ARG A 126 -16.38 32.70 11.55
C ARG A 126 -15.60 33.25 12.74
N VAL A 127 -15.15 34.51 12.66
CA VAL A 127 -14.42 35.16 13.76
C VAL A 127 -15.33 35.34 14.97
N LYS A 128 -16.57 35.80 14.75
CA LYS A 128 -17.56 35.95 15.81
C LYS A 128 -17.84 34.64 16.55
N GLU A 129 -18.09 33.55 15.82
CA GLU A 129 -18.34 32.22 16.41
C GLU A 129 -17.12 31.71 17.18
N GLN A 130 -15.90 31.93 16.69
CA GLN A 130 -14.67 31.58 17.41
C GLN A 130 -14.52 32.37 18.71
N THR A 131 -14.85 33.66 18.71
CA THR A 131 -14.78 34.47 19.93
C THR A 131 -15.86 34.11 20.94
N GLU A 132 -17.05 33.73 20.49
CA GLU A 132 -18.16 33.32 21.37
C GLU A 132 -17.94 31.92 21.96
N ASN A 133 -17.33 30.99 21.22
CA ASN A 133 -17.02 29.63 21.70
C ASN A 133 -15.81 29.56 22.65
N MET A 134 -15.01 30.63 22.73
CA MET A 134 -13.82 30.72 23.59
C MET A 134 -14.06 31.45 24.93
N ASN A 135 -15.28 31.97 25.12
CA ASN A 135 -15.77 32.56 26.38
C ASN A 135 -16.73 31.60 27.08
#